data_AF-A0A3N5MW54-F1
#
_entry.id   AF-A0A3N5MW54-F1
#
_cell.length_a   1.000
_cell.length_b   1.000
_cell.length_c   1.000
_cell.angle_alpha   90.00
_cell.angle_beta   90.00
_cell.angle_gamma   90.00
#
_symmetry.space_group_name_H-M   'P 1'
#
loop_
_entity.id
_entity.type
_entity.pdbx_description
1 polymer ?
#
loop_
_entity_poly.entity_id
_entity_poly.type
_entity_poly.pdbx_seq_one_letter_code
_entity_poly.pdbx_strand_id
1 'polypeptide(L)' 'MSNTMERKSFGGPRNFGPREMTKTVCSDCGKECEVPFKPTEGRPVYCRDCLPKHRKPRF' A
#
# COMPACT_ATOMS: atom_id res chain seq x y z
N MET A 1 -5.52 3.60 -48.07
CA MET A 1 -6.24 3.82 -46.80
C MET A 1 -5.36 3.34 -45.65
N SER A 2 -4.35 4.14 -45.27
CA SER A 2 -3.40 3.85 -44.20
C SER A 2 -3.88 4.52 -42.92
N ASN A 3 -4.55 3.76 -42.05
CA ASN A 3 -5.14 4.27 -40.82
C ASN A 3 -4.55 3.51 -39.62
N THR A 4 -3.50 4.06 -39.03
CA THR A 4 -3.01 3.65 -37.70
C THR A 4 -2.93 4.89 -36.83
N MET A 5 -4.04 5.20 -36.17
CA MET A 5 -4.17 6.26 -35.19
C MET A 5 -3.23 6.00 -34.01
N GLU A 6 -2.14 6.76 -33.93
CA GLU A 6 -1.24 6.82 -32.78
C GLU A 6 -1.96 7.48 -31.59
N ARG A 7 -2.67 6.66 -30.82
CA ARG A 7 -3.25 7.06 -29.53
C ARG A 7 -2.11 7.32 -28.55
N LYS A 8 -1.75 8.59 -28.42
CA LYS A 8 -0.81 9.12 -27.41
C LYS A 8 -1.35 8.82 -26.00
N SER A 9 -0.95 7.68 -25.45
CA SER A 9 -1.19 7.32 -24.05
C SER A 9 -0.26 8.15 -23.16
N PHE A 10 -0.74 9.30 -22.72
CA PHE A 10 -0.08 10.12 -21.69
C PHE A 10 -0.21 9.44 -20.33
N GLY A 11 0.71 8.51 -20.05
CA GLY A 11 0.84 7.85 -18.75
C GLY A 11 2.30 7.61 -18.45
N GLY A 12 3.03 8.68 -18.15
CA GLY A 12 4.44 8.58 -17.75
C GLY A 12 4.64 7.63 -16.57
N PRO A 13 5.77 6.91 -16.49
CA PRO A 13 6.03 5.94 -15.43
C PRO A 13 6.00 6.65 -14.07
N ARG A 14 4.99 6.34 -13.25
CA ARG A 14 4.96 6.81 -11.86
C ARG A 14 6.09 6.12 -11.13
N ASN A 15 7.15 6.88 -10.88
CA ASN A 15 8.34 6.47 -10.18
C ASN A 15 7.97 6.15 -8.72
N PHE A 16 7.57 4.90 -8.47
CA PHE A 16 7.43 4.37 -7.12
C PHE A 16 8.85 4.11 -6.60
N GLY A 17 9.48 5.14 -6.04
CA GLY A 17 10.78 5.01 -5.39
C GLY A 17 10.80 3.85 -4.37
N PRO A 18 11.98 3.29 -4.07
CA PRO A 18 12.12 2.15 -3.16
C PRO A 18 11.49 2.51 -1.81
N ARG A 19 10.46 1.77 -1.41
CA ARG A 19 9.78 1.97 -0.14
C ARG A 19 10.54 1.20 0.92
N GLU A 20 10.97 1.88 1.97
CA GLU A 20 11.56 1.21 3.15
C GLU A 20 10.48 0.36 3.82
N MET A 21 10.70 -0.96 3.83
CA MET A 21 9.83 -1.92 4.51
C MET A 21 10.32 -2.07 5.95
N THR A 22 9.46 -1.77 6.91
CA THR A 22 9.77 -1.91 8.34
C THR A 22 9.11 -3.18 8.89
N LYS A 23 9.87 -4.00 9.62
CA LYS A 23 9.36 -5.18 10.31
C LYS A 23 8.67 -4.76 11.62
N THR A 24 7.44 -5.25 11.82
CA THR A 24 6.57 -4.82 12.92
C THR A 24 5.67 -5.97 13.36
N VAL A 25 5.16 -5.90 14.59
CA VAL A 25 4.24 -6.92 15.11
C VAL A 25 2.80 -6.42 15.02
N CYS A 26 1.90 -7.26 14.51
CA CYS A 26 0.47 -6.97 14.44
C CYS A 26 -0.13 -6.90 15.86
N SER A 27 -0.76 -5.79 16.21
CA SER A 27 -1.38 -5.58 17.52
C SER A 27 -2.65 -6.43 17.76
N ASP A 28 -3.18 -7.08 16.72
CA ASP A 28 -4.43 -7.86 16.78
C ASP A 28 -4.16 -9.38 16.83
N CYS A 29 -3.27 -9.88 15.96
CA CYS A 29 -2.95 -11.31 15.88
C CYS A 29 -1.53 -11.68 16.36
N GLY A 30 -0.69 -10.71 16.70
CA GLY A 30 0.67 -10.95 17.20
C GLY A 30 1.69 -11.43 16.16
N LYS A 31 1.32 -11.50 14.87
CA LYS A 31 2.23 -11.96 13.80
C LYS A 31 3.18 -10.86 13.36
N GLU A 32 4.39 -11.24 12.99
CA GLU A 32 5.36 -10.36 12.34
C GLU A 32 4.92 -10.01 10.91
N CYS A 33 5.00 -8.73 10.55
CA CYS A 33 4.61 -8.24 9.23
C CYS A 33 5.49 -7.06 8.79
N GLU A 34 5.64 -6.93 7.48
CA GLU A 34 6.40 -5.85 6.85
C GLU A 34 5.46 -4.77 6.34
N VAL A 35 5.66 -3.54 6.84
CA VAL A 35 4.84 -2.39 6.49
C VAL A 35 5.68 -1.30 5.84
N PRO A 36 5.15 -0.58 4.84
CA PRO A 36 5.87 0.49 4.13
C PRO A 36 5.85 1.83 4.89
N PHE A 37 5.57 1.81 6.19
CA PHE A 37 5.46 2.99 7.04
C PHE A 37 6.15 2.72 8.37
N LYS A 38 6.68 3.77 9.00
CA LYS A 38 7.24 3.67 10.35
C LYS A 38 6.09 3.59 11.37
N PRO A 39 6.06 2.57 12.26
CA PRO A 39 5.16 2.56 13.40
C PRO A 39 5.33 3.84 14.21
N THR A 40 4.22 4.43 14.63
CA THR A 40 4.21 5.60 15.50
C THR A 40 3.70 5.18 16.87
N GLU A 41 4.32 5.69 17.93
CA GLU A 41 3.86 5.46 19.28
C GLU A 41 2.44 6.02 19.43
N GLY A 42 1.50 5.17 19.87
CA GLY A 42 0.08 5.51 19.97
C GLY A 42 -0.80 5.05 18.79
N ARG A 43 -0.25 4.48 17.72
CA ARG A 43 -1.04 3.94 16.60
C ARG A 43 -0.78 2.44 16.39
N PRO A 44 -1.80 1.58 16.56
CA PRO A 44 -1.63 0.13 16.42
C PRO A 44 -1.29 -0.24 14.97
N VAL A 45 -0.41 -1.23 14.82
CA VAL A 45 -0.01 -1.76 13.52
C VAL A 45 -0.82 -3.02 13.25
N TYR A 46 -1.38 -3.13 12.06
CA TYR A 46 -2.18 -4.27 11.65
C TYR A 46 -1.60 -4.92 10.40
N CYS A 47 -1.57 -6.25 10.38
CA CYS A 47 -1.21 -6.99 9.19
C CYS A 47 -2.27 -6.82 8.08
N ARG A 48 -1.95 -7.30 6.87
CA ARG A 48 -2.84 -7.21 5.69
C ARG A 48 -4.22 -7.86 5.93
N ASP A 49 -4.30 -8.85 6.80
CA ASP A 49 -5.54 -9.59 7.08
C ASP A 49 -6.38 -8.95 8.19
N CYS A 50 -5.74 -8.30 9.17
CA CYS A 50 -6.41 -7.61 10.28
C CYS A 50 -6.84 -6.19 9.88
N LEU A 51 -6.06 -5.50 9.05
CA LEU A 51 -6.33 -4.12 8.65
C LEU A 51 -7.73 -3.89 8.06
N PRO A 52 -8.30 -4.77 7.20
CA PRO A 52 -9.65 -4.62 6.69
C PRO A 52 -10.73 -4.63 7.77
N LYS A 53 -10.51 -5.34 8.89
CA LYS A 53 -11.46 -5.41 10.02
C LYS A 53 -11.54 -4.11 10.82
N HIS A 54 -10.43 -3.37 10.87
CA HIS A 54 -10.31 -2.09 11.59
C HIS A 54 -10.54 -0.87 10.68
N ARG A 55 -10.57 -1.05 9.35
CA ARG A 55 -10.87 0.03 8.41
C ARG A 55 -12.36 0.36 8.45
N LYS A 56 -12.68 1.61 8.78
CA LYS A 56 -14.05 2.13 8.63
C LYS A 56 -14.49 1.97 7.16
N PRO A 57 -15.71 1.49 6.88
CA PRO A 57 -16.25 1.48 5.53
C PRO A 57 -16.20 2.91 4.99
N ARG A 58 -15.67 3.08 3.78
CA ARG A 58 -15.85 4.31 3.03
C ARG A 58 -17.22 4.17 2.37
N PHE A 59 -18.24 4.71 3.03
CA PHE A 59 -19.56 4.90 2.43
C PHE A 59 -19.48 5.95 1.33
#